data_AF-A0AAD9MZX9-F1
#
_entry.id   AF-A0AAD9MZX9-F1
#
_cell.length_a   1.000
_cell.length_b   1.000
_cell.length_c   1.000
_cell.angle_alpha   90.00
_cell.angle_beta   90.00
_cell.angle_gamma   90.00
#
_symmetry.space_group_name_H-M   'P 1'
#
loop_
_entity.id
_entity.type
_entity.pdbx_description
1 polymer ?
#
loop_
_entity_poly.entity_id
_entity_poly.type
_entity_poly.pdbx_seq_one_letter_code
_entity_poly.pdbx_strand_id
1 'polypeptide(L)'
;MDYIKPFTNLAVDHFIVSREGLQLDQIPDFLVGRVGYDNWLVAKARDWNITPIDASKAVLALHQCGADGYRSGFANKPKNSVNWNIILANRSSFDYRRGSIALTPLYTTGRCISRHNSRHPVHCNQTNDITAGTQKL
;
A
#
# COMPACT_ATOMS: atom_id res chain seq x y z
N MET A 1 -5.52 -7.62 -26.12
CA MET A 1 -4.63 -7.64 -24.93
C MET A 1 -5.05 -6.44 -24.09
N ASP A 2 -5.94 -6.66 -23.14
CA ASP A 2 -6.46 -5.57 -22.31
C ASP A 2 -5.36 -5.04 -21.41
N TYR A 3 -5.27 -3.72 -21.34
CA TYR A 3 -4.31 -2.99 -20.53
C TYR A 3 -4.58 -3.30 -19.05
N ILE A 4 -3.83 -4.23 -18.46
CA ILE A 4 -3.88 -4.49 -17.02
C ILE A 4 -3.36 -3.23 -16.35
N LYS A 5 -4.24 -2.46 -15.71
CA LYS A 5 -3.85 -1.33 -14.87
C LYS A 5 -3.07 -1.91 -13.68
N PRO A 6 -1.73 -1.81 -13.65
CA PRO A 6 -0.93 -2.58 -12.69
C PRO A 6 -0.97 -1.98 -11.28
N PHE A 7 -1.59 -0.81 -11.12
CA PHE A 7 -1.67 -0.07 -9.89
C PHE A 7 -3.11 0.40 -9.64
N THR A 8 -3.61 0.08 -8.45
CA THR A 8 -4.86 0.62 -7.91
C THR A 8 -4.50 1.50 -6.72
N ASN A 9 -5.24 2.59 -6.53
CA ASN A 9 -5.05 3.49 -5.40
C ASN A 9 -5.80 3.06 -4.13
N LEU A 10 -6.39 1.87 -4.15
CA LEU A 10 -7.26 1.31 -3.12
C LEU A 10 -6.79 -0.08 -2.65
N ALA A 11 -5.66 -0.57 -3.16
CA ALA A 11 -5.08 -1.84 -2.76
C ALA A 11 -3.61 -1.59 -2.44
N VAL A 12 -3.21 -1.82 -1.19
CA VAL A 12 -1.82 -1.61 -0.74
C VAL A 12 -1.25 -2.95 -0.28
N ASP A 13 -0.23 -3.41 -1.00
CA ASP A 13 0.37 -4.73 -0.76
C ASP A 13 1.49 -4.69 0.28
N HIS A 14 2.21 -3.57 0.37
CA HIS A 14 3.40 -3.44 1.19
C HIS A 14 3.29 -2.21 2.10
N PHE A 15 3.56 -2.41 3.38
CA PHE A 15 3.68 -1.37 4.39
C PHE A 15 5.10 -1.39 4.94
N ILE A 16 5.76 -0.23 4.90
CA ILE A 16 7.08 -0.04 5.50
C ILE A 16 6.89 0.92 6.65
N VAL A 17 7.16 0.44 7.86
CA VAL A 17 7.01 1.20 9.11
C VAL A 17 8.28 1.04 9.95
N SER A 18 8.62 2.05 10.74
CA SER A 18 9.62 1.88 11.80
C SER A 18 9.03 0.99 12.90
N ARG A 19 9.90 0.35 13.70
CA ARG A 19 9.50 -0.55 14.79
C ARG A 19 8.53 0.14 15.77
N GLU A 20 8.77 1.41 16.06
CA GLU A 20 7.99 2.24 16.99
C GLU A 20 6.92 3.07 16.27
N GLY A 21 6.89 3.03 14.93
CA GLY A 21 6.07 3.92 14.11
C GLY A 21 4.62 3.49 13.99
N LEU A 22 4.26 2.27 14.39
CA LEU A 22 2.90 1.74 14.27
C LEU A 22 2.42 1.17 15.61
N GLN A 23 1.23 1.57 16.04
CA GLN A 23 0.59 1.11 17.27
C GLN A 23 -0.08 -0.25 17.04
N LEU A 24 0.74 -1.31 16.90
CA LEU A 24 0.28 -2.66 16.55
C LEU A 24 -0.75 -3.22 17.54
N ASP A 25 -0.66 -2.85 18.81
CA ASP A 25 -1.56 -3.22 19.90
C ASP A 25 -2.96 -2.59 19.78
N GLN A 26 -3.11 -1.53 18.99
CA GLN A 26 -4.39 -0.88 18.70
C GLN A 26 -5.05 -1.39 17.41
N ILE A 27 -4.40 -2.28 16.68
CA ILE A 27 -4.99 -2.92 15.50
C ILE A 27 -5.94 -4.03 15.99
N PRO A 28 -7.23 -4.03 15.62
CA PRO A 28 -8.12 -5.13 15.97
C PRO A 28 -7.63 -6.44 15.37
N ASP A 29 -8.21 -7.58 15.77
CA ASP A 29 -7.88 -8.92 15.25
C ASP A 29 -8.29 -9.12 13.78
N PHE A 30 -7.66 -8.34 12.91
CA PHE A 30 -7.89 -8.32 11.49
C PHE A 30 -7.20 -9.49 10.80
N LEU A 31 -7.83 -9.91 9.73
CA LEU A 31 -7.22 -10.83 8.78
C LEU A 31 -6.47 -10.01 7.72
N VAL A 32 -5.16 -10.21 7.65
CA VAL A 32 -4.30 -9.61 6.61
C VAL A 32 -4.73 -10.14 5.23
N GLY A 33 -4.75 -9.27 4.22
CA GLY A 33 -5.19 -9.60 2.86
C GLY A 33 -6.71 -9.69 2.68
N ARG A 34 -7.50 -9.34 3.71
CA ARG A 34 -8.96 -9.18 3.60
C ARG A 34 -9.36 -7.73 3.37
N VAL A 35 -10.52 -7.58 2.72
CA VAL A 35 -11.12 -6.30 2.39
C VAL A 35 -11.12 -5.37 3.60
N GLY A 36 -10.56 -4.18 3.41
CA GLY A 36 -10.51 -3.13 4.42
C GLY A 36 -9.25 -3.12 5.27
N TYR A 37 -8.40 -4.15 5.25
CA TYR A 37 -7.16 -4.14 6.04
C TYR A 37 -6.27 -2.93 5.71
N ASP A 38 -5.94 -2.79 4.42
CA ASP A 38 -5.03 -1.80 3.87
C ASP A 38 -5.53 -0.37 4.03
N ASN A 39 -6.74 -0.09 3.57
CA ASN A 39 -7.36 1.22 3.70
C ASN A 39 -7.56 1.62 5.17
N TRP A 40 -7.91 0.67 6.04
CA TRP A 40 -8.03 0.96 7.47
C TRP A 40 -6.67 1.36 8.05
N LEU A 41 -5.62 0.63 7.73
CA LEU A 41 -4.29 0.89 8.28
C LEU A 41 -3.77 2.26 7.86
N VAL A 42 -3.92 2.65 6.59
CA VAL A 42 -3.53 3.98 6.11
C VAL A 42 -4.37 5.09 6.75
N ALA A 43 -5.68 4.90 6.89
CA ALA A 43 -6.55 5.89 7.52
C ALA A 43 -6.25 6.04 9.02
N LYS A 44 -6.02 4.93 9.74
CA LYS A 44 -5.65 4.95 11.17
C LYS A 44 -4.28 5.52 11.43
N ALA A 45 -3.31 5.29 10.54
CA ALA A 45 -2.01 5.94 10.64
C ALA A 45 -2.17 7.47 10.71
N ARG A 46 -3.09 8.05 9.93
CA ARG A 46 -3.40 9.49 9.99
C ARG A 46 -4.05 9.89 11.31
N ASP A 47 -4.98 9.09 11.84
CA ASP A 47 -5.59 9.34 13.16
C ASP A 47 -4.53 9.29 14.28
N TRP A 48 -3.50 8.48 14.10
CA TRP A 48 -2.33 8.39 14.98
C TRP A 48 -1.24 9.42 14.68
N ASN A 49 -1.52 10.41 13.83
CA ASN A 49 -0.59 11.46 13.44
C ASN A 49 0.71 10.95 12.77
N ILE A 50 0.64 9.79 12.13
CA ILE A 50 1.70 9.23 11.28
C ILE A 50 1.45 9.68 9.85
N THR A 51 2.44 10.30 9.23
CA THR A 51 2.35 10.80 7.85
C THR A 51 2.49 9.64 6.85
N PRO A 52 1.46 9.31 6.06
CA PRO A 52 1.59 8.30 5.01
C PRO A 52 2.42 8.85 3.85
N ILE A 53 3.36 8.05 3.35
CA ILE A 53 4.22 8.37 2.20
C ILE A 53 3.98 7.31 1.13
N ASP A 54 3.62 7.72 -0.09
CA ASP A 54 3.52 6.77 -1.20
C ASP A 54 4.92 6.45 -1.77
N ALA A 55 5.35 5.21 -1.56
CA ALA A 55 6.65 4.70 -2.01
C ALA A 55 6.65 4.13 -3.44
N SER A 56 5.50 4.08 -4.12
CA SER A 56 5.31 3.32 -5.38
C SER A 56 6.22 3.74 -6.52
N LYS A 57 6.73 4.99 -6.50
CA LYS A 57 7.64 5.53 -7.52
C LYS A 57 9.12 5.26 -7.27
N ALA A 58 9.49 4.75 -6.09
CA ALA A 58 10.88 4.49 -5.72
C ALA A 58 11.12 3.00 -5.43
N VAL A 59 10.11 2.29 -4.91
CA VAL A 59 10.21 0.89 -4.54
C VAL A 59 9.43 0.05 -5.53
N LEU A 60 10.13 -0.83 -6.25
CA LEU A 60 9.47 -1.88 -7.01
C LEU A 60 9.04 -2.99 -6.04
N ALA A 61 7.74 -3.14 -5.87
CA ALA A 61 7.14 -4.26 -5.14
C ALA A 61 6.30 -5.10 -6.10
N LEU A 62 6.46 -6.42 -6.04
CA LEU A 62 5.71 -7.36 -6.88
C LEU A 62 4.64 -8.05 -6.03
N HIS A 63 3.37 -7.89 -6.41
CA HIS A 63 2.28 -8.66 -5.80
C HIS A 63 2.36 -10.11 -6.28
N GLN A 64 2.67 -11.03 -5.37
CA GLN A 64 2.65 -12.46 -5.67
C GLN A 64 1.20 -12.96 -5.70
N CYS A 65 0.74 -13.41 -6.87
CA CYS A 65 -0.59 -13.97 -7.03
C CYS A 65 -0.55 -15.50 -7.01
N GLY A 66 -1.55 -16.11 -6.38
CA GLY A 66 -1.90 -17.52 -6.60
C GLY A 66 -2.65 -17.72 -7.92
N ALA A 67 -3.13 -18.95 -8.15
CA ALA A 67 -3.92 -19.29 -9.33
C ALA A 67 -5.25 -18.50 -9.44
N ASP A 68 -5.73 -17.97 -8.33
CA ASP A 68 -6.91 -17.12 -8.20
C ASP A 68 -6.65 -15.62 -8.46
N GLY A 69 -5.41 -15.25 -8.77
CA GLY A 69 -5.02 -13.90 -9.20
C GLY A 69 -5.04 -12.84 -8.09
N TYR A 70 -4.91 -11.58 -8.48
CA TYR A 70 -4.81 -10.43 -7.55
C TYR A 70 -6.12 -10.13 -6.79
N ARG A 71 -7.22 -10.82 -7.12
CA ARG A 71 -8.53 -10.68 -6.46
C ARG A 71 -8.82 -11.85 -5.50
N SER A 72 -7.82 -12.63 -5.13
CA SER A 72 -7.94 -13.74 -4.17
C SER A 72 -8.58 -13.32 -2.84
N GLY A 73 -8.33 -12.09 -2.38
CA GLY A 73 -8.98 -11.51 -1.19
C GLY A 73 -10.50 -11.29 -1.33
N PHE A 74 -11.03 -11.26 -2.55
CA PHE A 74 -12.45 -11.09 -2.88
C PHE A 74 -13.18 -12.40 -3.25
N ALA A 75 -12.46 -13.45 -3.66
CA ALA A 75 -13.05 -14.67 -4.22
C ALA A 75 -13.04 -15.87 -3.24
N ASN A 76 -14.04 -16.77 -3.40
CA ASN A 76 -14.09 -18.12 -2.80
C ASN A 76 -13.99 -18.21 -1.26
N LYS A 77 -14.84 -17.48 -0.51
CA LYS A 77 -14.81 -17.55 0.96
C LYS A 77 -16.21 -17.59 1.57
N PRO A 78 -16.38 -18.21 2.75
CA PRO A 78 -17.63 -18.14 3.52
C PRO A 78 -18.05 -16.69 3.72
N LYS A 79 -19.34 -16.38 3.50
CA LYS A 79 -19.90 -15.01 3.53
C LYS A 79 -19.57 -14.24 4.81
N ASN A 80 -19.44 -14.95 5.93
CA ASN A 80 -19.09 -14.37 7.24
C ASN A 80 -17.62 -13.87 7.33
N SER A 81 -16.72 -14.32 6.45
CA SER A 81 -15.30 -13.93 6.49
C SER A 81 -14.95 -12.74 5.59
N VAL A 82 -15.77 -12.43 4.57
CA VAL A 82 -15.46 -11.36 3.59
C VAL A 82 -15.50 -9.99 4.25
N ASN A 83 -16.42 -9.78 5.19
CA ASN A 83 -16.60 -8.51 5.90
C ASN A 83 -15.97 -8.52 7.31
N TRP A 84 -15.11 -9.48 7.63
CA TRP A 84 -14.54 -9.62 8.97
C TRP A 84 -13.92 -8.32 9.50
N ASN A 85 -12.93 -7.76 8.79
CA ASN A 85 -12.28 -6.51 9.17
C ASN A 85 -13.25 -5.33 9.19
N ILE A 86 -14.20 -5.31 8.25
CA ILE A 86 -15.23 -4.28 8.12
C ILE A 86 -16.17 -4.26 9.34
N ILE A 87 -16.50 -5.43 9.89
CA ILE A 87 -17.33 -5.57 11.08
C ILE A 87 -16.53 -5.13 12.32
N LEU A 88 -15.29 -5.62 12.46
CA LEU A 88 -14.43 -5.27 13.60
C LEU A 88 -14.08 -3.77 13.66
N ALA A 89 -13.92 -3.12 12.52
CA ALA A 89 -13.69 -1.68 12.46
C ALA A 89 -14.94 -0.83 12.71
N ASN A 90 -16.11 -1.46 12.89
CA ASN A 90 -17.42 -0.81 12.86
C ASN A 90 -17.60 0.06 11.60
N ARG A 91 -18.00 -0.59 10.49
CA ARG A 91 -18.20 0.03 9.16
C ARG A 91 -18.97 1.35 9.19
N SER A 92 -19.93 1.50 10.09
CA SER A 92 -20.76 2.71 10.17
C SER A 92 -20.00 3.95 10.65
N SER A 93 -18.93 3.75 11.42
CA SER A 93 -18.13 4.82 12.03
C SER A 93 -16.78 5.07 11.35
N PHE A 94 -16.36 4.20 10.43
CA PHE A 94 -15.01 4.27 9.86
C PHE A 94 -15.00 4.61 8.36
N ASP A 95 -14.35 5.71 8.00
CA ASP A 95 -14.21 6.16 6.61
C ASP A 95 -12.96 5.57 5.94
N TYR A 96 -13.13 4.42 5.28
CA TYR A 96 -12.09 3.74 4.51
C TYR A 96 -11.53 4.56 3.33
N ARG A 97 -12.23 5.58 2.84
CA ARG A 97 -11.76 6.39 1.71
C ARG A 97 -10.52 7.20 2.07
N ARG A 98 -10.36 7.55 3.36
CA ARG A 98 -9.17 8.22 3.92
C ARG A 98 -7.89 7.37 3.79
N GLY A 99 -8.07 6.07 3.55
CA GLY A 99 -6.99 5.11 3.32
C GLY A 99 -6.47 5.09 1.89
N SER A 100 -7.07 5.82 0.94
CA SER A 100 -6.56 5.83 -0.44
C SER A 100 -5.18 6.45 -0.50
N ILE A 101 -4.27 5.82 -1.26
CA ILE A 101 -2.94 6.38 -1.52
C ILE A 101 -3.01 7.70 -2.29
N ALA A 102 -4.07 7.95 -3.06
CA ALA A 102 -4.26 9.23 -3.74
C ALA A 102 -4.38 10.42 -2.77
N LEU A 103 -4.65 10.15 -1.49
CA LEU A 103 -4.73 11.15 -0.42
C LEU A 103 -3.41 11.29 0.36
N THR A 104 -2.35 10.56 0.01
CA THR A 104 -1.06 10.67 0.71
C THR A 104 -0.42 12.03 0.41
N PRO A 105 -0.01 12.80 1.42
CA PRO A 105 0.54 14.15 1.22
C PRO A 105 1.95 14.15 0.61
N LEU A 106 2.67 13.04 0.74
CA LEU A 106 4.05 12.89 0.32
C LEU A 106 4.18 11.63 -0.55
N TYR A 107 5.14 11.67 -1.48
CA TYR A 107 5.55 10.50 -2.25
C TYR A 107 7.05 10.49 -2.46
N THR A 108 7.63 9.31 -2.56
CA THR A 108 9.06 9.17 -2.89
C THR A 108 9.28 9.33 -4.39
N THR A 109 10.48 9.72 -4.80
CA THR A 109 10.94 9.62 -6.19
C THR A 109 12.20 8.78 -6.24
N GLY A 110 12.23 7.76 -7.09
CA GLY A 110 13.46 7.06 -7.43
C GLY A 110 14.15 7.71 -8.62
N ARG A 111 15.42 8.07 -8.48
CA ARG A 111 16.29 8.35 -9.64
C ARG A 111 17.29 7.22 -9.80
N CYS A 112 17.40 6.73 -11.03
CA CYS A 112 18.49 5.86 -11.41
C CYS A 112 19.65 6.73 -11.87
N ILE A 113 20.74 6.79 -11.09
CA ILE A 113 21.99 7.39 -11.55
C ILE A 113 22.76 6.27 -12.25
N SER A 114 22.73 6.24 -13.57
CA SER A 114 23.58 5.32 -14.34
C SER A 114 25.04 5.78 -14.21
N ARG A 115 25.87 4.96 -13.57
CA ARG A 115 27.32 5.07 -13.77
C ARG A 115 27.65 4.29 -15.03
N HIS A 116 27.92 5.00 -16.12
CA HIS A 116 28.48 4.38 -17.32
C HIS A 116 29.85 3.80 -16.97
N ASN A 117 29.93 2.49 -16.76
CA ASN A 117 31.19 1.77 -16.76
C ASN A 117 31.10 0.64 -17.78
N SER A 118 31.94 0.71 -18.81
CA SER A 118 31.84 -0.06 -20.07
C SER A 118 32.05 -1.57 -19.94
N ARG A 119 32.14 -2.12 -18.72
CA ARG A 119 32.50 -3.52 -18.46
C ARG A 119 31.51 -4.31 -17.61
N HIS A 120 30.43 -3.70 -17.10
CA HIS A 120 29.43 -4.39 -16.26
C HIS A 120 28.00 -3.97 -16.65
N PRO A 121 26.99 -4.85 -16.43
CA PRO A 121 25.59 -4.45 -16.54
C PRO A 121 25.35 -3.20 -15.69
N VAL A 122 24.52 -2.29 -16.20
CA VAL A 122 24.25 -0.98 -15.59
C VAL A 122 23.80 -1.19 -14.14
N HIS A 123 24.71 -0.99 -13.18
CA HIS A 123 24.35 -0.93 -11.77
C HIS A 123 23.61 0.38 -11.54
N CYS A 124 22.30 0.28 -11.42
CA CYS A 124 21.47 1.39 -10.98
C CYS A 124 21.66 1.58 -9.48
N ASN A 125 22.43 2.59 -9.07
CA ASN A 125 22.38 3.05 -7.70
C ASN A 125 21.12 3.92 -7.57
N GLN A 126 20.03 3.34 -7.09
CA GLN A 126 18.79 4.06 -6.83
C GLN A 126 19.02 5.06 -5.68
N THR A 127 18.82 6.34 -5.97
CA THR A 127 18.70 7.38 -4.95
C THR A 127 17.21 7.69 -4.78
N ASN A 128 16.72 7.60 -3.55
CA ASN A 128 15.32 7.81 -3.22
C ASN A 128 15.18 9.09 -2.38
N ASP A 129 14.39 10.05 -2.88
CA ASP A 129 14.09 11.30 -2.20
C ASP A 129 12.60 11.36 -1.84
N ILE A 130 12.24 12.08 -0.77
CA ILE A 130 10.85 12.34 -0.39
C ILE A 130 10.44 13.70 -0.96
N THR A 131 9.35 13.73 -1.73
CA THR A 131 8.81 14.95 -2.33
C THR A 131 7.41 15.23 -1.80
N ALA A 132 7.13 16.51 -1.50
CA ALA A 132 5.78 16.99 -1.25
C ALA A 132 5.06 17.29 -2.56
N GLY A 133 3.80 16.86 -2.71
CA GLY A 133 3.01 17.27 -3.86
C GLY A 133 1.62 16.67 -3.92
N THR A 134 0.80 17.19 -4.81
CA THR A 134 -0.46 16.57 -5.25
C THR A 134 -0.15 15.47 -6.26
N GLN A 135 -0.44 14.21 -5.93
CA GLN A 135 -0.42 13.14 -6.92
C GLN A 135 -1.48 13.42 -7.99
N LYS A 136 -1.07 13.57 -9.26
CA LYS A 136 -1.99 13.46 -10.39
C LYS A 136 -2.15 11.97 -10.73
N LEU A 137 -3.39 11.47 -10.61
CA LEU A 137 -3.82 10.16 -11.08
C LEU A 137 -4.00 10.15 -12.59
#